data_AF-A0A351FCJ8-F1
#
_entry.id   AF-A0A351FCJ8-F1
#
_cell.length_a   1.000
_cell.length_b   1.000
_cell.length_c   1.000
_cell.angle_alpha   90.00
_cell.angle_beta   90.00
_cell.angle_gamma   90.00
#
_symmetry.space_group_name_H-M   'P 1'
#
loop_
_entity.id
_entity.type
_entity.pdbx_description
1 polymer ?
#
loop_
_entity_poly.entity_id
_entity_poly.type
_entity_poly.pdbx_seq_one_letter_code
_entity_poly.pdbx_strand_id
1 'polypeptide(L)' 'MGLWRTSTSSVREVPVIEGMPELGMQQLVTWEQGFVSGIETPAIGLILSGSLISYLLFRKRQGK' A
#
# COMPACT_ATOMS: atom_id res chain seq x y z
N MET A 1 -12.15 8.11 -2.25
CA MET A 1 -11.49 6.82 -1.92
C MET A 1 -10.78 6.36 -3.18
N GLY A 2 -9.45 6.40 -3.21
CA GLY A 2 -8.66 5.97 -4.37
C GLY A 2 -8.08 4.60 -4.07
N LEU A 3 -8.29 3.63 -4.97
CA LEU A 3 -7.87 2.23 -4.83
C LEU A 3 -6.35 2.03 -4.68
N TRP A 4 -5.56 3.07 -5.00
CA TRP A 4 -4.11 3.01 -5.04
C TRP A 4 -3.60 4.38 -4.57
N ARG A 5 -2.74 4.40 -3.54
CA ARG A 5 -2.02 5.60 -3.13
C ARG A 5 -0.55 5.43 -3.49
N THR A 6 -0.04 6.39 -4.26
CA THR A 6 1.35 6.45 -4.73
C THR A 6 2.25 7.29 -3.82
N SER A 7 1.68 7.94 -2.81
CA SER A 7 2.41 8.72 -1.82
C SER A 7 1.81 8.59 -0.42
N THR A 8 2.70 8.48 0.56
CA THR A 8 2.37 8.55 1.99
C THR A 8 3.07 9.77 2.58
N SER A 9 2.34 10.57 3.34
CA SER A 9 2.90 11.67 4.11
C SER A 9 3.41 11.14 5.45
N SER A 10 4.69 11.35 5.74
CA SER A 10 5.26 11.14 7.07
C SER A 10 5.53 12.49 7.72
N VAL A 11 4.96 12.72 8.90
CA VAL A 11 5.24 13.90 9.72
C VAL A 11 6.36 13.54 10.69
N ARG A 12 7.45 14.31 10.65
CA ARG A 12 8.56 14.16 11.60
C ARG A 12 8.88 15.52 12.22
N GLU A 13 9.23 15.51 13.50
CA GLU A 13 9.73 16.70 14.17
C GLU A 13 11.24 16.80 13.97
N VAL A 14 11.68 17.90 13.39
CA VAL A 14 13.10 18.19 13.12
C VAL A 14 13.46 19.54 13.73
N PRO A 15 14.71 19.74 14.16
CA PRO A 15 15.13 21.06 14.66
C PRO A 15 14.98 22.11 13.56
N VAL A 16 14.58 23.33 13.95
CA VAL A 16 14.45 24.45 12.99
C VAL A 16 15.79 24.75 12.31
N ILE A 17 16.89 24.66 13.08
CA ILE A 17 18.26 24.78 12.59
C ILE A 17 19.08 23.61 13.14
N GLU A 18 19.75 22.87 12.26
CA GLU A 18 20.66 21.80 12.68
C GLU A 18 21.79 22.38 13.56
N GLY A 19 21.98 21.78 14.75
CA GLY A 19 23.02 22.18 15.70
C GLY A 19 22.62 23.28 16.69
N MET A 20 21.40 23.82 16.62
CA MET A 20 20.92 24.88 17.52
C MET A 20 19.53 24.53 18.12
N PRO A 21 19.48 23.62 19.11
CA PRO A 21 18.24 23.06 19.65
C PRO A 21 17.37 24.07 20.43
N GLU A 22 17.95 25.16 20.94
CA GLU A 22 17.25 26.21 21.69
C GLU A 22 16.22 26.99 20.87
N LEU A 23 16.32 26.94 19.53
CA LEU A 23 15.37 27.59 18.63
C LEU A 23 14.08 26.79 18.43
N GLY A 24 13.99 25.61 19.04
CA GLY A 24 12.80 24.77 19.00
C GLY A 24 12.75 23.82 17.80
N MET A 25 11.61 23.13 17.70
CA MET A 25 11.36 22.06 16.73
C MET A 25 10.31 22.51 15.71
N GLN A 26 10.44 22.02 14.48
CA GLN A 26 9.49 22.21 13.40
C GLN A 26 8.95 20.86 12.93
N GLN A 27 7.68 20.82 12.56
CA GLN A 27 7.11 19.67 11.86
C GLN A 27 7.48 19.73 10.37
N LEU A 28 8.19 18.70 9.92
CA LEU A 28 8.51 18.48 8.52
C LEU A 28 7.56 17.42 7.95
N VAL A 29 6.80 17.81 6.92
CA VAL A 29 5.97 16.88 6.16
C VAL A 29 6.80 16.35 4.99
N THR A 30 7.25 15.11 5.09
CA THR A 30 7.96 14.43 3.99
C THR A 30 6.98 13.58 3.20
N TRP A 31 6.95 13.77 1.88
CA TRP A 31 6.15 12.96 0.97
C TRP A 31 7.02 11.87 0.38
N GLU A 32 6.88 10.65 0.89
CA GLU A 32 7.61 9.51 0.35
C GLU A 32 6.80 8.90 -0.80
N GLN A 33 7.46 8.74 -1.96
CA GLN A 33 6.90 8.00 -3.08
C GLN A 33 7.03 6.51 -2.78
N GLY A 34 5.88 5.86 -2.62
CA GLY A 34 5.80 4.45 -2.25
C GLY A 34 4.52 3.86 -2.78
N PHE A 35 4.62 2.65 -3.35
CA PHE A 35 3.45 1.91 -3.74
C PHE A 35 2.78 1.35 -2.49
N VAL A 36 1.69 1.98 -2.05
CA VAL A 36 0.90 1.51 -0.92
C VAL A 36 -0.39 0.91 -1.46
N SER A 37 -0.38 -0.41 -1.65
CA SER A 37 -1.60 -1.18 -1.87
C SER A 37 -2.29 -1.50 -0.57
N GLY A 38 -3.60 -1.24 -0.50
CA GLY A 38 -4.45 -1.72 0.57
C GLY A 38 -4.70 -3.23 0.48
N ILE A 39 -5.54 -3.74 1.39
CA ILE A 39 -5.95 -5.16 1.43
C ILE A 39 -6.69 -5.59 0.15
N GLU A 40 -7.15 -4.64 -0.66
CA GLU A 40 -7.82 -4.92 -1.92
C GLU A 40 -6.91 -5.65 -2.93
N THR A 41 -5.60 -5.34 -2.98
CA THR A 41 -4.68 -5.98 -3.93
C THR A 41 -4.53 -7.49 -3.68
N PRO A 42 -4.25 -7.98 -2.45
CA PRO A 42 -4.28 -9.41 -2.18
C PRO A 42 -5.70 -10.01 -2.35
N ALA A 43 -6.76 -9.28 -2.04
CA ALA A 43 -8.13 -9.77 -2.23
C ALA A 43 -8.47 -10.04 -3.70
N ILE A 44 -8.10 -9.15 -4.63
CA ILE A 44 -8.28 -9.35 -6.07
C ILE A 44 -7.47 -10.57 -6.55
N GLY A 45 -6.24 -10.72 -6.06
CA GLY A 45 -5.41 -11.88 -6.35
C GLY A 45 -6.07 -13.20 -5.93
N LEU A 46 -6.67 -13.24 -4.75
CA LEU A 46 -7.41 -14.41 -4.25
C LEU A 46 -8.66 -14.72 -5.08
N ILE A 47 -9.42 -13.70 -5.48
CA ILE A 47 -10.62 -13.87 -6.31
C ILE A 47 -10.26 -14.46 -7.68
N LEU A 48 -9.23 -13.92 -8.32
CA LEU A 48 -8.76 -14.39 -9.63
C LEU A 48 -8.24 -15.83 -9.54
N SER A 49 -7.40 -16.11 -8.52
CA SER A 49 -6.86 -17.45 -8.29
C SER A 49 -7.97 -18.47 -8.01
N GLY A 50 -8.90 -18.15 -7.11
CA GLY A 50 -10.04 -19.01 -6.79
C GLY A 50 -10.94 -19.27 -7.98
N SER A 51 -11.19 -18.25 -8.81
CA SER A 51 -11.98 -18.39 -10.05
C SER A 51 -11.30 -19.32 -11.05
N LEU A 52 -9.98 -19.19 -11.23
CA LEU A 52 -9.20 -20.04 -12.13
C LEU A 52 -9.23 -21.51 -11.66
N ILE A 53 -9.01 -21.75 -10.36
CA ILE A 53 -9.05 -23.09 -9.77
C ILE A 53 -10.44 -23.70 -9.95
N SER A 54 -11.50 -22.94 -9.66
CA SER A 54 -12.89 -23.39 -9.84
C SER A 54 -13.18 -23.78 -11.30
N TYR A 55 -12.75 -22.94 -12.25
CA TYR A 55 -12.89 -23.22 -13.68
C TYR A 55 -12.16 -24.51 -14.09
N LEU A 56 -10.91 -24.71 -13.64
CA LEU A 56 -10.14 -25.91 -13.95
C LEU A 56 -10.79 -27.18 -13.37
N LEU A 57 -11.32 -27.10 -12.14
CA LEU A 57 -12.05 -28.20 -11.51
C LEU A 57 -13.35 -28.52 -12.28
N PHE A 58 -14.08 -27.50 -12.73
CA PHE A 58 -15.29 -27.70 -13.52
C PHE A 58 -14.99 -28.36 -14.87
N ARG A 59 -13.94 -27.90 -15.56
CA ARG A 59 -13.49 -28.49 -16.82
C ARG A 59 -13.05 -29.94 -16.65
N LYS A 60 -12.32 -30.27 -15.56
CA LYS A 60 -11.90 -31.64 -15.26
C LYS A 60 -13.10 -32.57 -15.02
N ARG A 61 -14.18 -32.07 -14.42
CA ARG A 61 -15.42 -32.85 -14.22
C ARG A 61 -16.19 -33.13 -15.51
N GLN A 62 -16.13 -32.23 -16.49
CA GLN A 62 -16.81 -32.39 -17.79
C GLN A 62 -16.06 -33.34 -18.76
N GLY A 63 -14.77 -33.58 -18.52
CA GLY A 63 -13.93 -34.46 -19.35
C GLY A 63 -13.85 -35.92 -18.87
N LYS A 64 -14.64 -36.30 -17.86
CA LYS A 64 -14.75 -37.67 -17.34
C LYS A 64 -16.18 -38.15 -17.51
#